data_AF-A0A2G2YZS1-F1
#
_entry.id   AF-A0A2G2YZS1-F1
#
_cell.length_a   1.000
_cell.length_b   1.000
_cell.length_c   1.000
_cell.angle_alpha   90.00
_cell.angle_beta   90.00
_cell.angle_gamma   90.00
#
_symmetry.space_group_name_H-M   'P 1'
#
loop_
_entity.id
_entity.type
_entity.pdbx_description
1 polymer ?
#
loop_
_entity_poly.entity_id
_entity_poly.type
_entity_poly.pdbx_seq_one_letter_code
_entity_poly.pdbx_strand_id
1 'polypeptide(L)'
;MAEEVITFVLDQNQERIHFGCGKDQTSGKPVFGGYYSGIACLGRRVLSDGYSLPSQFEADIMAMCLLGTYSIKGSTISFHTTEENISRDITKFRIPYFYFINLYKVFINDKEIPLDPSIWNLGNGIHSGCIVDTGTVITRFPRDFYTVFRDTFKQEVVEIPLFGSPVGPLDTCFIEDPGFVPNLPIVKMYFGHRDPNNLLLLKQLRVVVHIRGLFCLMPWDSGVALIGSTQLQGIGLTFDTAANTLSFELDACN
;
A
#
# COMPACT_ATOMS: atom_id res chain seq x y z
N MET A 1 -3.11 -1.57 28.82
CA MET A 1 -1.77 -1.39 28.23
C MET A 1 -0.88 -2.42 28.88
N ALA A 2 -0.09 -3.12 28.09
CA ALA A 2 0.85 -4.13 28.54
C ALA A 2 2.23 -3.83 27.96
N GLU A 3 3.24 -4.51 28.49
CA GLU A 3 4.62 -4.42 28.05
C GLU A 3 5.20 -5.83 27.93
N GLU A 4 5.98 -6.07 26.88
CA GLU A 4 6.65 -7.35 26.63
C GLU A 4 7.95 -7.09 25.86
N VAL A 5 8.88 -8.04 25.92
CA VAL A 5 10.08 -8.04 25.08
C VAL A 5 9.81 -8.83 23.80
N ILE A 6 10.02 -8.22 22.65
CA ILE A 6 10.07 -8.93 21.37
C ILE A 6 11.52 -9.21 20.98
N THR A 7 11.73 -10.25 20.18
CA THR A 7 13.05 -10.61 19.64
C THR A 7 12.99 -10.61 18.12
N PHE A 8 13.91 -9.89 17.48
CA PHE A 8 14.08 -9.89 16.04
C PHE A 8 14.83 -11.16 15.62
N VAL A 9 14.28 -11.87 14.64
CA VAL A 9 14.80 -13.19 14.24
C VAL A 9 16.16 -13.10 13.54
N LEU A 10 16.41 -12.01 12.81
CA LEU A 10 17.59 -11.90 11.94
C LEU A 10 18.88 -11.60 12.70
N ASP A 11 18.81 -10.75 13.72
CA ASP A 11 19.98 -10.27 14.48
C ASP A 11 19.92 -10.64 15.97
N GLN A 12 18.84 -11.30 16.41
CA GLN A 12 18.57 -11.66 17.81
C GLN A 12 18.48 -10.45 18.76
N ASN A 13 18.29 -9.24 18.21
CA ASN A 13 18.09 -8.06 19.04
C ASN A 13 16.76 -8.14 19.77
N GLN A 14 16.75 -7.63 20.99
CA GLN A 14 15.60 -7.63 21.87
C GLN A 14 15.14 -6.21 22.14
N GLU A 15 13.86 -5.95 21.95
CA GLU A 15 13.27 -4.64 22.19
C GLU A 15 12.06 -4.77 23.11
N ARG A 16 11.94 -3.82 24.05
CA ARG A 16 10.81 -3.73 24.97
C ARG A 16 9.74 -2.86 24.32
N ILE A 17 8.54 -3.42 24.15
CA ILE A 17 7.42 -2.72 23.51
C ILE A 17 6.23 -2.59 24.45
N HIS A 18 5.56 -1.44 24.36
CA HIS A 18 4.23 -1.20 24.89
C HIS A 18 3.18 -1.49 23.83
N PHE A 19 2.12 -2.20 24.23
CA PHE A 19 1.02 -2.53 23.33
C PHE A 19 -0.34 -2.59 24.04
N GLY A 20 -1.40 -2.55 23.23
CA GLY A 20 -2.78 -2.68 23.68
C GLY A 20 -3.23 -4.14 23.73
N CYS A 21 -3.99 -4.52 24.76
CA CYS A 21 -4.65 -5.84 24.83
C CYS A 21 -6.05 -5.74 24.22
N GLY A 22 -6.17 -6.08 22.94
CA GLY A 22 -7.45 -6.11 22.24
C GLY A 22 -8.30 -7.33 22.61
N LYS A 23 -9.55 -7.13 23.03
CA LYS A 23 -10.52 -8.24 23.23
C LYS A 23 -11.43 -8.45 22.03
N ASP A 24 -11.87 -7.35 21.44
CA ASP A 24 -12.71 -7.32 20.25
C ASP A 24 -12.29 -6.11 19.43
N GLN A 25 -11.79 -6.34 18.21
CA GLN A 25 -11.29 -5.28 17.32
C GLN A 25 -12.30 -4.93 16.21
N THR A 26 -13.40 -5.68 16.14
CA THR A 26 -14.24 -5.78 14.94
C THR A 26 -15.72 -5.94 15.29
N SER A 27 -16.10 -5.59 16.53
CA SER A 27 -17.46 -5.73 17.06
C SER A 27 -18.00 -7.16 16.92
N GLY A 28 -17.17 -8.15 17.25
CA GLY A 28 -17.49 -9.57 17.26
C GLY A 28 -17.43 -10.25 15.89
N LYS A 29 -17.05 -9.55 14.81
CA LYS A 29 -16.89 -10.15 13.48
C LYS A 29 -15.47 -10.65 13.27
N PRO A 30 -15.22 -11.93 12.93
CA PRO A 30 -13.86 -12.39 12.66
C PRO A 30 -13.35 -11.79 11.34
N VAL A 31 -12.55 -10.73 11.41
CA VAL A 31 -11.90 -10.11 10.23
C VAL A 31 -10.45 -10.57 10.07
N PHE A 32 -9.80 -10.97 11.17
CA PHE A 32 -8.48 -11.58 11.15
C PHE A 32 -8.61 -13.10 11.22
N GLY A 33 -7.76 -13.81 10.48
CA GLY A 33 -7.65 -15.27 10.63
C GLY A 33 -7.11 -15.65 12.00
N GLY A 34 -7.37 -16.88 12.45
CA GLY A 34 -6.87 -17.41 13.73
C GLY A 34 -5.36 -17.64 13.82
N TYR A 35 -4.62 -17.29 12.77
CA TYR A 35 -3.16 -17.44 12.67
C TYR A 35 -2.38 -16.31 13.34
N TYR A 36 -3.01 -15.16 13.60
CA TYR A 36 -2.36 -13.96 14.13
C TYR A 36 -2.96 -13.57 15.47
N SER A 37 -2.13 -13.06 16.39
CA SER A 37 -2.56 -12.66 17.73
C SER A 37 -2.72 -11.14 17.91
N GLY A 38 -2.46 -10.34 16.87
CA GLY A 38 -2.54 -8.88 16.95
C GLY A 38 -2.14 -8.16 15.67
N ILE A 39 -2.00 -6.84 15.77
CA ILE A 39 -1.62 -5.93 14.67
C ILE A 39 -0.41 -5.11 15.13
N ALA A 40 0.64 -5.09 14.30
CA ALA A 40 1.80 -4.22 14.50
C ALA A 40 1.60 -2.90 13.75
N CYS A 41 1.57 -1.78 14.46
CA CYS A 41 1.37 -0.46 13.87
C CYS A 41 2.70 0.17 13.44
N LEU A 42 2.83 0.47 12.15
CA LEU A 42 4.02 1.10 11.56
C LEU A 42 3.85 2.60 11.32
N GLY A 43 2.89 3.25 12.00
CA GLY A 43 2.63 4.69 11.85
C GLY A 43 3.89 5.54 12.06
N ARG A 44 3.91 6.70 11.40
CA ARG A 44 5.09 7.59 11.36
C ARG A 44 5.62 7.88 12.76
N ARG A 45 6.96 7.91 12.89
CA ARG A 45 7.63 8.33 14.12
C ARG A 45 7.12 9.72 14.54
N VAL A 46 6.74 9.81 15.81
CA VAL A 46 6.53 11.07 16.51
C VAL A 46 7.54 11.15 17.64
N LEU A 47 8.10 12.34 17.90
CA LEU A 47 9.16 12.53 18.90
C LEU A 47 8.67 12.40 20.37
N SER A 48 7.36 12.25 20.58
CA SER A 48 6.70 12.08 21.89
C SER A 48 6.00 10.71 21.97
N ASP A 49 5.39 10.37 23.11
CA ASP A 49 4.58 9.17 23.49
C ASP A 49 3.82 8.39 22.38
N GLY A 50 4.53 7.91 21.37
CA GLY A 50 3.98 7.19 20.22
C GLY A 50 4.08 5.69 20.44
N TYR A 51 2.96 4.98 20.23
CA TYR A 51 2.91 3.53 20.34
C TYR A 51 3.18 2.79 19.02
N SER A 52 3.56 3.49 17.94
CA SER A 52 4.01 2.83 16.71
C SER A 52 5.42 2.27 16.88
N LEU A 53 5.73 1.17 16.18
CA LEU A 53 7.07 0.56 16.24
C LEU A 53 8.19 1.57 15.90
N PRO A 54 8.08 2.41 14.84
CA PRO A 54 9.08 3.46 14.59
C PRO A 54 9.27 4.45 15.75
N SER A 55 8.19 4.78 16.49
CA SER A 55 8.29 5.70 17.63
C SER A 55 8.94 5.03 18.84
N GLN A 56 8.53 3.80 19.16
CA GLN A 56 9.04 3.04 20.29
C GLN A 56 10.52 2.66 20.13
N PHE A 57 10.95 2.39 18.90
CA PHE A 57 12.36 2.08 18.60
C PHE A 57 13.21 3.31 18.32
N GLU A 58 12.63 4.52 18.39
CA GLU A 58 13.36 5.74 18.04
C GLU A 58 13.97 5.70 16.62
N ALA A 59 13.28 5.01 15.70
CA ALA A 59 13.76 4.78 14.35
C ALA A 59 13.31 5.90 13.41
N ASP A 60 14.24 6.79 13.05
CA ASP A 60 13.99 7.79 12.00
C ASP A 60 13.78 7.16 10.63
N ILE A 61 14.42 6.01 10.42
CA ILE A 61 14.45 5.29 9.17
C ILE A 61 13.85 3.89 9.39
N MET A 62 12.93 3.52 8.51
CA MET A 62 12.36 2.18 8.41
C MET A 62 12.35 1.78 6.93
N ALA A 63 12.85 0.59 6.61
CA ALA A 63 12.71 0.01 5.28
C ALA A 63 11.88 -1.26 5.34
N MET A 64 11.13 -1.54 4.27
CA MET A 64 10.38 -2.77 4.15
C MET A 64 10.37 -3.28 2.72
N CYS A 65 10.26 -4.59 2.60
CA CYS A 65 10.10 -5.26 1.34
C CYS A 65 8.96 -6.28 1.48
N LEU A 66 7.83 -5.99 0.83
CA LEU A 66 6.67 -6.86 0.83
C LEU A 66 6.79 -7.83 -0.33
N LEU A 67 6.95 -9.12 -0.07
CA LEU A 67 6.99 -10.11 -1.13
C LEU A 67 5.59 -10.45 -1.64
N GLY A 68 5.53 -10.98 -2.86
CA GLY A 68 4.28 -11.33 -3.52
C GLY A 68 3.46 -12.37 -2.77
N THR A 69 2.14 -12.38 -2.96
CA THR A 69 1.22 -13.32 -2.30
C THR A 69 1.62 -14.80 -2.45
N TYR A 70 2.27 -15.16 -3.55
CA TYR A 70 2.72 -16.52 -3.87
C TYR A 70 4.20 -16.78 -3.56
N SER A 71 4.88 -15.83 -2.93
CA SER A 71 6.28 -15.99 -2.53
C SER A 71 6.39 -17.03 -1.42
N ILE A 72 7.37 -17.92 -1.55
CA ILE A 72 7.78 -18.85 -0.48
C ILE A 72 8.73 -18.22 0.53
N LYS A 73 9.29 -17.04 0.19
CA LYS A 73 10.16 -16.26 1.06
C LYS A 73 9.32 -15.30 1.92
N GLY A 74 9.83 -14.99 3.12
CA GLY A 74 9.23 -13.99 3.99
C GLY A 74 9.51 -12.57 3.52
N SER A 75 8.57 -11.66 3.78
CA SER A 75 8.80 -10.21 3.66
C SER A 75 9.77 -9.73 4.74
N THR A 76 10.44 -8.61 4.52
CA THR A 76 11.37 -8.01 5.49
C THR A 76 10.92 -6.63 5.93
N ILE A 77 11.28 -6.28 7.17
CA ILE A 77 11.19 -4.94 7.72
C ILE A 77 12.45 -4.70 8.56
N SER A 78 13.07 -3.54 8.39
CA SER A 78 14.23 -3.11 9.16
C SER A 78 13.97 -1.71 9.74
N PHE A 79 14.57 -1.47 10.89
CA PHE A 79 14.57 -0.18 11.58
C PHE A 79 16.02 0.31 11.67
N HIS A 80 16.23 1.62 11.62
CA HIS A 80 17.53 2.31 11.61
C HIS A 80 18.43 2.06 10.39
N THR A 81 18.12 1.08 9.56
CA THR A 81 18.94 0.72 8.39
C THR A 81 18.10 0.65 7.12
N THR A 82 18.75 0.96 6.00
CA THR A 82 18.24 0.71 4.66
C THR A 82 19.31 -0.05 3.88
N GLU A 83 18.92 -0.79 2.85
CA GLU A 83 19.90 -1.22 1.85
C GLU A 83 20.40 0.02 1.07
N GLU A 84 21.69 0.08 0.75
CA GLU A 84 22.40 1.33 0.38
C GLU A 84 22.03 1.92 -1.00
N ASN A 85 21.15 1.29 -1.79
CA ASN A 85 20.88 1.69 -3.18
C ASN A 85 19.51 2.33 -3.43
N ILE A 86 18.75 2.63 -2.39
CA ILE A 86 17.36 3.07 -2.54
C ILE A 86 17.31 4.53 -3.01
N SER A 87 16.85 4.75 -4.24
CA SER A 87 16.59 6.07 -4.82
C SER A 87 15.60 6.82 -3.95
N ARG A 88 16.04 7.96 -3.39
CA ARG A 88 15.21 8.77 -2.50
C ARG A 88 14.35 9.69 -3.33
N ASP A 89 13.04 9.51 -3.24
CA ASP A 89 12.17 10.60 -3.65
C ASP A 89 11.12 10.91 -2.59
N ILE A 90 10.73 12.17 -2.60
CA ILE A 90 10.34 12.90 -1.41
C ILE A 90 8.88 13.28 -1.56
N THR A 91 8.01 12.54 -0.88
CA THR A 91 6.73 13.14 -0.50
C THR A 91 6.71 13.54 0.96
N LYS A 92 6.46 14.83 1.21
CA LYS A 92 6.17 15.37 2.54
C LYS A 92 4.85 14.84 3.06
N PHE A 93 4.90 14.22 4.23
CA PHE A 93 3.73 13.73 4.94
C PHE A 93 2.93 14.87 5.59
N ARG A 94 1.61 14.72 5.63
CA ARG A 94 0.67 15.76 6.07
C ARG A 94 0.12 15.59 7.49
N ILE A 95 -0.21 14.36 7.87
CA ILE A 95 -0.75 14.02 9.19
C ILE A 95 0.30 13.22 9.94
N PRO A 96 0.53 13.46 11.25
CA PRO A 96 1.71 12.94 11.94
C PRO A 96 1.78 11.43 12.13
N TYR A 97 0.71 10.71 11.80
CA TYR A 97 0.60 9.25 11.99
C TYR A 97 0.52 8.46 10.69
N PHE A 98 0.11 9.10 9.59
CA PHE A 98 -0.08 8.45 8.28
C PHE A 98 0.98 8.88 7.29
N TYR A 99 1.40 7.95 6.43
CA TYR A 99 2.32 8.23 5.32
C TYR A 99 1.56 8.74 4.10
N PHE A 100 1.30 10.04 4.08
CA PHE A 100 0.69 10.71 2.93
C PHE A 100 1.70 10.91 1.79
N ILE A 101 1.31 10.47 0.59
CA ILE A 101 2.02 10.69 -0.66
C ILE A 101 1.22 11.63 -1.58
N ASN A 102 1.93 12.38 -2.42
CA ASN A 102 1.33 13.32 -3.36
C ASN A 102 1.20 12.64 -4.71
N LEU A 103 0.07 11.96 -4.93
CA LEU A 103 -0.27 11.37 -6.22
C LEU A 103 -0.75 12.46 -7.16
N TYR A 104 -0.02 12.72 -8.25
CA TYR A 104 -0.38 13.81 -9.17
C TYR A 104 -0.78 13.36 -10.58
N LYS A 105 -0.39 12.14 -11.01
CA LYS A 105 -0.84 11.54 -12.28
C LYS A 105 -1.01 10.03 -12.17
N VAL A 106 -2.03 9.51 -12.86
CA VAL A 106 -2.25 8.07 -13.04
C VAL A 106 -2.52 7.80 -14.51
N PHE A 107 -1.89 6.77 -15.05
CA PHE A 107 -2.16 6.27 -16.40
C PHE A 107 -2.52 4.79 -16.36
N ILE A 108 -3.42 4.39 -17.26
CA ILE A 108 -3.65 3.00 -17.65
C ILE A 108 -3.11 2.85 -19.06
N ASN A 109 -2.08 2.03 -19.24
CA ASN A 109 -1.22 2.00 -20.42
C ASN A 109 -0.74 3.43 -20.75
N ASP A 110 -1.26 4.03 -21.81
CA ASP A 110 -0.92 5.39 -22.25
C ASP A 110 -2.09 6.39 -22.09
N LYS A 111 -3.19 5.96 -21.46
CA LYS A 111 -4.37 6.81 -21.18
C LYS A 111 -4.25 7.45 -19.80
N GLU A 112 -4.15 8.78 -19.75
CA GLU A 112 -4.19 9.54 -18.50
C GLU A 112 -5.59 9.49 -17.91
N ILE A 113 -5.70 9.11 -16.63
CA ILE A 113 -6.98 9.16 -15.90
C ILE A 113 -7.10 10.56 -15.29
N PRO A 114 -8.13 11.35 -15.63
CA PRO A 114 -8.33 12.67 -15.06
C PRO A 114 -8.44 12.61 -13.54
N LEU A 115 -7.46 13.22 -12.85
CA LEU A 115 -7.46 13.30 -11.40
C LEU A 115 -8.28 14.50 -10.92
N ASP A 116 -9.17 14.25 -9.96
CA ASP A 116 -9.82 15.32 -9.23
C ASP A 116 -8.75 16.13 -8.44
N PRO A 117 -8.81 17.47 -8.45
CA PRO A 117 -7.97 18.32 -7.61
C PRO A 117 -7.87 17.90 -6.15
N SER A 118 -8.91 17.35 -5.55
CA SER A 118 -8.89 16.83 -4.17
C SER A 118 -7.92 15.68 -3.92
N ILE A 119 -7.50 14.93 -4.95
CA ILE A 119 -6.57 13.80 -4.81
C ILE A 119 -5.12 14.30 -4.78
N TRP A 120 -4.77 15.29 -5.60
CA TRP A 120 -3.40 15.81 -5.70
C TRP A 120 -3.18 17.11 -4.91
N ASN A 121 -4.25 17.87 -4.64
CA ASN A 121 -4.21 19.03 -3.79
C ASN A 121 -4.48 18.58 -2.34
N LEU A 122 -3.39 18.38 -1.62
CA LEU A 122 -3.38 18.28 -0.16
C LEU A 122 -3.87 19.61 0.43
N GLY A 123 -5.18 19.88 0.34
CA GLY A 123 -5.81 21.07 0.93
C GLY A 123 -5.70 21.05 2.46
N ASN A 124 -6.45 21.88 3.19
CA ASN A 124 -6.33 21.92 4.66
C ASN A 124 -7.15 20.83 5.40
N GLY A 125 -8.06 20.09 4.74
CA GLY A 125 -8.92 19.07 5.39
C GLY A 125 -8.49 17.59 5.24
N ILE A 126 -8.71 16.75 6.25
CA ILE A 126 -8.23 15.34 6.40
C ILE A 126 -8.71 14.39 5.27
N HIS A 127 -9.68 14.80 4.45
CA HIS A 127 -10.35 14.00 3.43
C HIS A 127 -9.73 14.06 2.03
N SER A 128 -8.45 14.44 1.90
CA SER A 128 -7.76 14.64 0.61
C SER A 128 -6.32 14.11 0.64
N GLY A 129 -5.83 13.65 -0.50
CA GLY A 129 -4.49 13.07 -0.66
C GLY A 129 -4.50 11.56 -0.90
N CYS A 130 -3.30 10.97 -0.90
CA CYS A 130 -3.08 9.53 -1.04
C CYS A 130 -2.26 9.00 0.15
N ILE A 131 -2.59 7.84 0.71
CA ILE A 131 -1.87 7.23 1.85
C ILE A 131 -1.23 5.90 1.41
N VAL A 132 -0.06 5.55 1.93
CA VAL A 132 0.47 4.18 1.84
C VAL A 132 0.00 3.38 3.04
N ASP A 133 -0.72 2.27 2.78
CA ASP A 133 -1.33 1.45 3.82
C ASP A 133 -1.15 -0.04 3.54
N THR A 134 -0.26 -0.68 4.30
CA THR A 134 -0.01 -2.12 4.23
C THR A 134 -1.10 -2.95 4.91
N GLY A 135 -2.00 -2.31 5.67
CA GLY A 135 -3.15 -2.96 6.30
C GLY A 135 -4.35 -3.13 5.35
N THR A 136 -4.37 -2.42 4.22
CA THR A 136 -5.40 -2.57 3.18
C THR A 136 -4.86 -3.40 2.03
N VAL A 137 -5.61 -4.46 1.66
CA VAL A 137 -5.17 -5.43 0.64
C VAL A 137 -4.89 -4.77 -0.71
N ILE A 138 -5.81 -3.93 -1.21
CA ILE A 138 -5.76 -3.35 -2.57
C ILE A 138 -5.83 -1.82 -2.51
N THR A 139 -5.15 -1.18 -3.47
CA THR A 139 -5.26 0.26 -3.77
C THR A 139 -6.71 0.65 -4.03
N ARG A 140 -7.10 1.79 -3.48
CA ARG A 140 -8.48 2.28 -3.51
C ARG A 140 -8.49 3.78 -3.75
N PHE A 141 -9.40 4.21 -4.62
CA PHE A 141 -9.50 5.62 -5.03
C PHE A 141 -10.86 6.22 -4.68
N PRO A 142 -10.97 7.54 -4.49
CA PRO A 142 -12.26 8.20 -4.35
C PRO A 142 -13.23 7.83 -5.47
N ARG A 143 -14.52 7.71 -5.15
CA ARG A 143 -15.55 7.11 -6.01
C ARG A 143 -15.54 7.63 -7.45
N ASP A 144 -15.44 8.94 -7.65
CA ASP A 144 -15.52 9.53 -8.99
C ASP A 144 -14.28 9.16 -9.82
N PHE A 145 -13.09 9.25 -9.22
CA PHE A 145 -11.86 8.81 -9.86
C PHE A 145 -11.85 7.29 -10.11
N TYR A 146 -12.29 6.51 -9.12
CA TYR A 146 -12.40 5.06 -9.25
C TYR A 146 -13.30 4.65 -10.41
N THR A 147 -14.42 5.35 -10.60
CA THR A 147 -15.36 5.06 -11.69
C THR A 147 -14.67 5.20 -13.05
N VAL A 148 -13.97 6.32 -13.27
CA VAL A 148 -13.23 6.55 -14.53
C VAL A 148 -12.07 5.57 -14.69
N PHE A 149 -11.32 5.31 -13.60
CA PHE A 149 -10.24 4.33 -13.59
C PHE A 149 -10.74 2.93 -13.95
N ARG A 150 -11.79 2.44 -13.29
CA ARG A 150 -12.40 1.12 -13.52
C ARG A 150 -12.92 0.99 -14.94
N ASP A 151 -13.64 1.98 -15.43
CA ASP A 151 -14.24 1.93 -16.76
C ASP A 151 -13.16 1.96 -17.85
N THR A 152 -12.10 2.75 -17.66
CA THR A 152 -10.92 2.75 -18.54
C THR A 152 -10.17 1.42 -18.45
N PHE A 153 -9.96 0.89 -17.24
CA PHE A 153 -9.31 -0.41 -17.02
C PHE A 153 -10.06 -1.52 -17.76
N LYS A 154 -11.39 -1.57 -17.65
CA LYS A 154 -12.24 -2.53 -18.36
C LYS A 154 -12.12 -2.43 -19.88
N GLN A 155 -11.94 -1.24 -20.43
CA GLN A 155 -11.75 -1.06 -21.87
C GLN A 155 -10.36 -1.49 -22.34
N GLU A 156 -9.36 -1.35 -21.48
CA GLU A 156 -7.96 -1.70 -21.78
C GLU A 156 -7.65 -3.17 -21.53
N VAL A 157 -8.48 -3.90 -20.77
CA VAL A 157 -8.37 -5.35 -20.64
C VAL A 157 -8.85 -6.00 -21.94
N VAL A 158 -7.92 -6.65 -22.63
CA VAL A 158 -8.16 -7.35 -23.89
C VAL A 158 -8.12 -8.85 -23.64
N GLU A 159 -8.99 -9.61 -24.30
CA GLU A 159 -9.01 -11.10 -24.30
C GLU A 159 -9.30 -11.79 -22.95
N ILE A 160 -9.50 -11.05 -21.86
CA ILE A 160 -9.92 -11.63 -20.57
C ILE A 160 -11.42 -11.41 -20.36
N PRO A 161 -12.24 -12.47 -20.27
CA PRO A 161 -13.69 -12.32 -20.10
C PRO A 161 -14.05 -11.62 -18.78
N LEU A 162 -15.02 -10.71 -18.83
CA LEU A 162 -15.58 -10.09 -17.63
C LEU A 162 -16.41 -11.13 -16.86
N PHE A 163 -16.20 -11.22 -15.55
CA PHE A 163 -17.06 -11.98 -14.67
C PHE A 163 -18.35 -11.20 -14.42
N GLY A 164 -19.50 -11.81 -14.73
CA GLY A 164 -20.79 -11.11 -14.85
C GLY A 164 -21.42 -10.60 -13.55
N SER A 165 -20.79 -10.81 -12.39
CA SER A 165 -21.32 -10.37 -11.10
C SER A 165 -20.21 -9.94 -10.12
N PRO A 166 -20.51 -9.06 -9.15
CA PRO A 166 -19.60 -8.73 -8.06
C PRO A 166 -19.24 -9.95 -7.20
N VAL A 167 -18.03 -9.96 -6.64
CA VAL A 167 -17.56 -11.00 -5.71
C VAL A 167 -17.33 -10.38 -4.34
N GLY A 168 -18.36 -10.48 -3.49
CA GLY A 168 -18.34 -9.84 -2.19
C GLY A 168 -18.17 -8.32 -2.35
N PRO A 169 -17.09 -7.72 -1.80
CA PRO A 169 -16.88 -6.28 -1.91
C PRO A 169 -16.12 -5.86 -3.19
N LEU A 170 -15.80 -6.79 -4.08
CA LEU A 170 -15.14 -6.55 -5.37
C LEU A 170 -16.21 -6.34 -6.46
N ASP A 171 -16.18 -5.22 -7.18
CA ASP A 171 -17.27 -4.83 -8.10
C ASP A 171 -17.00 -5.12 -9.58
N THR A 172 -15.73 -5.30 -9.97
CA THR A 172 -15.32 -5.59 -11.35
C THR A 172 -14.26 -6.67 -11.33
N CYS A 173 -14.57 -7.82 -11.91
CA CYS A 173 -13.70 -8.98 -11.94
C CYS A 173 -13.59 -9.53 -13.36
N PHE A 174 -12.44 -10.11 -13.68
CA PHE A 174 -12.14 -10.80 -14.94
C PHE A 174 -11.77 -12.24 -14.65
N ILE A 175 -12.17 -13.15 -15.54
CA ILE A 175 -11.97 -14.60 -15.37
C ILE A 175 -10.55 -14.96 -15.77
N GLU A 176 -9.79 -15.57 -14.85
CA GLU A 176 -8.47 -16.13 -15.15
C GLU A 176 -8.62 -17.33 -16.10
N ASP A 177 -7.77 -17.37 -17.13
CA ASP A 177 -7.52 -18.58 -17.91
C ASP A 177 -6.20 -19.21 -17.43
N PRO A 178 -6.23 -20.37 -16.76
CA PRO A 178 -5.02 -21.05 -16.27
C PRO A 178 -4.00 -21.40 -17.36
N GLY A 179 -4.41 -21.42 -18.62
CA GLY A 179 -3.53 -21.71 -19.77
C GLY A 179 -2.75 -20.50 -20.30
N PHE A 180 -3.01 -19.28 -19.81
CA PHE A 180 -2.46 -18.05 -20.37
C PHE A 180 -1.92 -17.09 -19.31
N VAL A 181 -0.86 -16.36 -19.64
CA VAL A 181 -0.35 -15.29 -18.77
C VAL A 181 -1.22 -14.05 -19.00
N PRO A 182 -1.99 -13.58 -18.01
CA PRO A 182 -2.96 -12.51 -18.22
C PRO A 182 -2.28 -11.21 -18.65
N ASN A 183 -2.70 -10.66 -19.79
CA ASN A 183 -2.24 -9.37 -20.27
C ASN A 183 -3.05 -8.24 -19.64
N LEU A 184 -2.83 -8.00 -18.35
CA LEU A 184 -3.48 -6.91 -17.61
C LEU A 184 -2.86 -5.55 -17.99
N PRO A 185 -3.66 -4.47 -18.08
CA PRO A 185 -3.17 -3.13 -18.34
C PRO A 185 -2.09 -2.70 -17.35
N ILE A 186 -1.08 -1.98 -17.84
CA ILE A 186 -0.03 -1.39 -17.01
C ILE A 186 -0.59 -0.15 -16.32
N VAL A 187 -0.40 -0.02 -15.02
CA VAL A 187 -0.77 1.20 -14.29
C VAL A 187 0.48 1.95 -13.87
N LYS A 188 0.55 3.23 -14.26
CA LYS A 188 1.67 4.13 -13.95
C LYS A 188 1.16 5.18 -12.96
N MET A 189 1.74 5.26 -11.77
CA MET A 189 1.37 6.24 -10.75
C MET A 189 2.55 7.16 -10.48
N TYR A 190 2.34 8.47 -10.68
CA TYR A 190 3.38 9.46 -10.51
C TYR A 190 3.21 10.27 -9.23
N PHE A 191 4.30 10.41 -8.47
CA PHE A 191 4.31 11.05 -7.16
C PHE A 191 5.18 12.31 -7.09
N GLY A 192 5.03 13.07 -6.02
CA GLY A 192 5.85 14.24 -5.73
C GLY A 192 5.47 15.49 -6.54
N HIS A 193 6.37 16.46 -6.62
CA HIS A 193 6.12 17.76 -7.25
C HIS A 193 6.34 17.74 -8.77
N ARG A 194 5.71 16.78 -9.47
CA ARG A 194 5.80 16.60 -10.93
C ARG A 194 7.17 16.13 -11.44
N ASP A 195 7.91 15.38 -10.62
CA ASP A 195 9.08 14.66 -11.10
C ASP A 195 8.63 13.43 -11.91
N PRO A 196 9.03 13.28 -13.18
CA PRO A 196 8.69 12.10 -13.97
C PRO A 196 9.41 10.82 -13.51
N ASN A 197 10.47 10.93 -12.72
CA ASN A 197 11.20 9.78 -12.18
C ASN A 197 10.48 9.13 -10.99
N ASN A 198 9.49 9.83 -10.42
CA ASN A 198 8.67 9.35 -9.31
C ASN A 198 7.55 8.46 -9.74
N LEU A 199 7.90 7.27 -10.21
CA LEU A 199 6.98 6.34 -10.82
C LEU A 199 6.88 5.05 -10.01
N LEU A 200 5.67 4.75 -9.53
CA LEU A 200 5.29 3.38 -9.21
C LEU A 200 4.66 2.74 -10.43
N LEU A 201 5.36 1.74 -10.97
CA LEU A 201 4.96 0.99 -12.15
C LEU A 201 4.34 -0.33 -11.73
N LEU A 202 3.03 -0.48 -11.94
CA LEU A 202 2.28 -1.67 -11.59
C LEU A 202 2.05 -2.52 -12.85
N LYS A 203 2.44 -3.79 -12.77
CA LYS A 203 2.30 -4.78 -13.85
C LYS A 203 1.70 -6.07 -13.32
N GLN A 204 1.05 -6.82 -14.22
CA GLN A 204 0.51 -8.15 -13.92
C GLN A 204 -0.39 -8.12 -12.67
N LEU A 205 -0.18 -9.03 -11.73
CA LEU A 205 -0.99 -9.18 -10.52
C LEU A 205 -0.86 -8.00 -9.54
N ARG A 206 0.10 -7.09 -9.71
CA ARG A 206 0.20 -5.89 -8.86
C ARG A 206 -0.91 -4.88 -9.13
N VAL A 207 -1.69 -5.05 -10.20
CA VAL A 207 -2.72 -4.07 -10.59
C VAL A 207 -4.09 -4.40 -9.99
N VAL A 208 -4.30 -5.65 -9.57
CA VAL A 208 -5.61 -6.22 -9.22
C VAL A 208 -5.46 -7.16 -8.03
N VAL A 209 -6.55 -7.45 -7.32
CA VAL A 209 -6.55 -8.59 -6.39
C VAL A 209 -6.80 -9.86 -7.19
N HIS A 210 -5.95 -10.86 -6.98
CA HIS A 210 -6.18 -12.21 -7.49
C HIS A 210 -6.84 -13.09 -6.43
N ILE A 211 -8.07 -13.55 -6.68
CA ILE A 211 -8.82 -14.39 -5.75
C ILE A 211 -9.64 -15.44 -6.50
N ARG A 212 -9.42 -16.72 -6.17
CA ARG A 212 -10.21 -17.85 -6.71
C ARG A 212 -10.32 -17.85 -8.24
N GLY A 213 -9.22 -17.57 -8.94
CA GLY A 213 -9.18 -17.52 -10.40
C GLY A 213 -9.86 -16.28 -11.01
N LEU A 214 -9.92 -15.18 -10.25
CA LEU A 214 -10.47 -13.90 -10.71
C LEU A 214 -9.50 -12.76 -10.43
N PHE A 215 -9.35 -11.87 -11.41
CA PHE A 215 -8.63 -10.60 -11.29
C PHE A 215 -9.63 -9.48 -11.02
N CYS A 216 -9.58 -8.86 -9.85
CA CYS A 216 -10.63 -7.96 -9.40
C CYS A 216 -10.16 -6.57 -8.96
N LEU A 217 -10.99 -5.58 -9.23
CA LEU A 217 -10.93 -4.22 -8.68
C LEU A 217 -11.92 -4.06 -7.53
N MET A 218 -11.72 -3.01 -6.73
CA MET A 218 -12.50 -2.74 -5.55
C MET A 218 -12.87 -1.27 -5.41
N PRO A 219 -14.17 -0.94 -5.24
CA PRO A 219 -14.61 0.43 -5.03
C PRO A 219 -14.23 0.95 -3.64
N TRP A 220 -14.36 2.27 -3.48
CA TRP A 220 -14.07 2.95 -2.23
C TRP A 220 -14.94 4.18 -2.04
N ASP A 221 -15.36 4.41 -0.80
CA ASP A 221 -16.32 5.45 -0.41
C ASP A 221 -15.70 6.45 0.57
N SER A 222 -14.47 6.86 0.28
CA SER A 222 -13.75 7.89 1.04
C SER A 222 -13.06 8.86 0.08
N GLY A 223 -12.92 10.12 0.52
CA GLY A 223 -12.25 11.17 -0.25
C GLY A 223 -10.73 11.03 -0.34
N VAL A 224 -10.14 10.10 0.41
CA VAL A 224 -8.69 9.84 0.44
C VAL A 224 -8.37 8.62 -0.42
N ALA A 225 -7.40 8.72 -1.32
CA ALA A 225 -6.85 7.55 -2.01
C ALA A 225 -5.91 6.77 -1.08
N LEU A 226 -5.72 5.49 -1.32
CA LEU A 226 -4.65 4.73 -0.69
C LEU A 226 -3.99 3.75 -1.64
N ILE A 227 -2.71 3.48 -1.38
CA ILE A 227 -1.93 2.41 -2.01
C ILE A 227 -1.91 1.23 -1.05
N GLY A 228 -2.54 0.13 -1.45
CA GLY A 228 -2.66 -1.08 -0.66
C GLY A 228 -1.49 -2.05 -0.84
N SER A 229 -1.42 -3.05 0.03
CA SER A 229 -0.32 -4.03 0.08
C SER A 229 -0.07 -4.73 -1.26
N THR A 230 -1.09 -5.06 -2.06
CA THR A 230 -0.93 -5.74 -3.36
C THR A 230 -0.09 -4.91 -4.34
N GLN A 231 -0.28 -3.59 -4.38
CA GLN A 231 0.48 -2.70 -5.26
C GLN A 231 1.91 -2.46 -4.76
N LEU A 232 2.15 -2.68 -3.48
CA LEU A 232 3.46 -2.53 -2.83
C LEU A 232 4.28 -3.82 -2.86
N GLN A 233 3.73 -4.93 -3.36
CA GLN A 233 4.47 -6.19 -3.48
C GLN A 233 5.65 -6.04 -4.46
N GLY A 234 6.81 -6.58 -4.09
CA GLY A 234 8.05 -6.49 -4.85
C GLY A 234 8.69 -5.10 -4.83
N ILE A 235 8.13 -4.13 -4.10
CA ILE A 235 8.66 -2.77 -4.02
C ILE A 235 9.45 -2.60 -2.73
N GLY A 236 10.70 -2.15 -2.85
CA GLY A 236 11.48 -1.67 -1.73
C GLY A 236 10.93 -0.33 -1.26
N LEU A 237 10.45 -0.26 -0.03
CA LEU A 237 9.91 0.96 0.56
C LEU A 237 10.88 1.47 1.62
N THR A 238 11.20 2.77 1.59
CA THR A 238 11.99 3.43 2.64
C THR A 238 11.26 4.64 3.17
N PHE A 239 10.98 4.62 4.46
CA PHE A 239 10.34 5.69 5.22
C PHE A 239 11.42 6.40 6.02
N ASP A 240 11.75 7.63 5.64
CA ASP A 240 12.67 8.51 6.38
C ASP A 240 11.85 9.64 7.01
N THR A 241 11.61 9.52 8.31
CA THR A 241 10.79 10.44 9.07
C THR A 241 11.55 11.70 9.50
N ALA A 242 12.88 11.65 9.55
CA ALA A 242 13.72 12.83 9.80
C ALA A 242 13.73 13.76 8.58
N ALA A 243 13.84 13.20 7.37
CA ALA A 243 13.74 13.94 6.12
C ALA A 243 12.29 14.15 5.65
N ASN A 244 11.31 13.47 6.26
CA ASN A 244 9.89 13.48 5.90
C ASN A 244 9.65 13.03 4.46
N THR A 245 10.21 11.86 4.09
CA THR A 245 10.24 11.31 2.73
C THR A 245 9.83 9.83 2.70
N LEU A 246 9.24 9.39 1.58
CA LEU A 246 8.95 7.98 1.29
C LEU A 246 9.38 7.63 -0.14
N SER A 247 10.28 6.66 -0.23
CA SER A 247 10.86 6.18 -1.49
C SER A 247 10.25 4.84 -1.93
N PHE A 248 10.13 4.67 -3.25
CA PHE A 248 9.75 3.41 -3.89
C PHE A 248 10.88 2.94 -4.79
N GLU A 249 11.37 1.72 -4.58
CA GLU A 249 12.34 1.09 -5.46
C GLU A 249 11.71 -0.14 -6.12
N LEU A 250 11.59 -0.09 -7.45
CA LEU A 250 10.96 -1.15 -8.22
C LEU A 250 11.82 -2.42 -8.20
N ASP A 251 11.20 -3.54 -7.82
CA ASP A 251 11.78 -4.88 -7.90
C ASP A 251 13.11 -5.04 -7.11
N ALA A 252 13.34 -4.19 -6.10
CA ALA A 252 14.47 -4.29 -5.16
C ALA A 252 14.33 -5.46 -4.16
N CYS A 253 13.15 -6.07 -4.12
CA CYS A 253 12.76 -7.13 -3.23
C CYS A 253 13.21 -8.50 -3.73
N ASN A 254 14.20 -9.12 -3.07
CA ASN A 254 14.76 -10.42 -3.43
C ASN A 254 14.17 -11.61 -2.67
#